data_AF-A0A0P7B732-F1
#
_entry.id   AF-A0A0P7B732-F1
#
_cell.length_a   1.000
_cell.length_b   1.000
_cell.length_c   1.000
_cell.angle_alpha   90.00
_cell.angle_beta   90.00
_cell.angle_gamma   90.00
#
_symmetry.space_group_name_H-M   'P 1'
#
loop_
_entity.id
_entity.type
_entity.pdbx_description
1 polymer ?
#
loop_
_entity_poly.entity_id
_entity_poly.type
_entity_poly.pdbx_seq_one_letter_code
_entity_poly.pdbx_strand_id
1 'polypeptide(L)'
;MGRDLVGVDLYVSGDEQGSGQHDCIRLCTTHLESLREGQAYRLKQLRMISDLLKMPTETGHRVIAGIVGGDMNAIESSEHSYHRTTQVGLHDVWEDTLQPQGDESHDNEKGSTWGHQSSQRFVPKRMDKFFYAGNIESLAVRSAQDATGKLGRFGIGLKPKADAWEIAREEIEVVRGQTVKRLRKEYVSEERIRTLETLGFLESYRVTHTKIDSWVSDHLGITARIRIT
;
A
#
# COMPACT_ATOMS: atom_id res chain seq x y z
N MET A 1 16.35 1.06 6.10
CA MET A 1 15.89 0.73 7.46
C MET A 1 15.33 -0.69 7.48
N GLY A 2 15.17 -1.29 8.66
CA GLY A 2 14.42 -2.54 8.81
C GLY A 2 12.93 -2.27 8.56
N ARG A 3 12.30 -3.10 7.75
CA ARG A 3 10.84 -3.12 7.56
C ARG A 3 10.35 -4.50 7.97
N ASP A 4 9.17 -4.54 8.56
CA ASP A 4 8.57 -5.77 9.05
C ASP A 4 7.62 -6.36 8.00
N LEU A 5 7.44 -7.67 8.10
CA LEU A 5 6.44 -8.42 7.35
C LEU A 5 5.59 -9.19 8.36
N VAL A 6 4.27 -9.14 8.18
CA VAL A 6 3.34 -10.01 8.90
C VAL A 6 2.94 -11.13 7.96
N GLY A 7 3.19 -12.37 8.36
CA GLY A 7 2.85 -13.57 7.61
C GLY A 7 1.94 -14.49 8.41
N VAL A 8 1.00 -15.13 7.72
CA VAL A 8 0.09 -16.15 8.28
C VAL A 8 0.10 -17.36 7.35
N ASP A 9 0.29 -18.54 7.93
CA ASP A 9 0.19 -19.81 7.22
C ASP A 9 -1.20 -20.42 7.43
N LEU A 10 -1.88 -20.70 6.32
CA LEU A 10 -3.18 -21.36 6.29
C LEU A 10 -2.98 -22.80 5.84
N TYR A 11 -3.14 -23.74 6.76
CA TYR A 11 -3.04 -25.16 6.45
C TYR A 11 -4.23 -25.62 5.63
N VAL A 12 -3.94 -26.30 4.53
CA VAL A 12 -4.94 -26.93 3.68
C VAL A 12 -5.04 -28.39 4.12
N SER A 13 -6.24 -28.86 4.44
CA SER A 13 -6.46 -30.26 4.78
C SER A 13 -6.11 -31.14 3.58
N GLY A 14 -5.09 -31.98 3.73
CA GLY A 14 -4.86 -33.11 2.82
C GLY A 14 -5.87 -34.22 3.10
N ASP A 15 -6.13 -35.08 2.10
CA ASP A 15 -6.93 -36.30 2.25
C ASP A 15 -6.54 -37.05 3.54
N GLU A 16 -7.53 -37.61 4.24
CA GLU A 16 -7.47 -38.22 5.57
C GLU A 16 -6.55 -39.47 5.69
N GLN A 17 -5.62 -39.69 4.77
CA GLN A 17 -4.77 -40.87 4.69
C GLN A 17 -3.29 -40.50 4.82
N GLY A 18 -2.88 -40.19 6.07
CA GLY A 18 -1.69 -40.82 6.63
C GLY A 18 -0.33 -40.13 6.54
N SER A 19 -0.22 -38.86 6.14
CA SER A 19 1.04 -38.12 6.33
C SER A 19 0.80 -36.88 7.18
N GLY A 20 1.46 -36.77 8.34
CA GLY A 20 1.38 -35.61 9.24
C GLY A 20 1.99 -34.32 8.69
N GLN A 21 2.11 -34.21 7.37
CA GLN A 21 2.67 -33.07 6.65
C GLN A 21 1.52 -32.38 5.93
N HIS A 22 1.03 -31.29 6.52
CA HIS A 22 0.02 -30.44 5.90
C HIS A 22 0.69 -29.51 4.89
N ASP A 23 0.09 -29.34 3.72
CA ASP A 23 0.44 -28.25 2.82
C ASP A 23 -0.17 -26.95 3.35
N CYS A 24 0.45 -25.81 3.05
CA CYS A 24 -0.09 -24.52 3.46
C CYS A 24 0.01 -23.45 2.38
N ILE A 25 -0.87 -22.46 2.53
CA ILE A 25 -0.88 -21.21 1.78
C ILE A 25 -0.33 -20.13 2.70
N ARG A 26 0.66 -19.37 2.25
CA ARG A 26 1.24 -18.27 3.02
C ARG A 26 0.66 -16.94 2.56
N LEU A 27 0.05 -16.21 3.50
CA LEU A 27 -0.48 -14.86 3.28
C LEU A 27 0.40 -13.86 4.01
N CYS A 28 0.91 -12.86 3.30
CA CYS A 28 1.78 -11.85 3.87
C CYS A 28 1.27 -10.43 3.59
N THR A 29 1.57 -9.51 4.50
CA THR A 29 1.45 -8.07 4.27
C THR A 29 2.73 -7.36 4.69
N THR A 30 3.09 -6.30 3.98
CA THR A 30 4.32 -5.52 4.22
C THR A 30 4.11 -4.05 3.89
N HIS A 31 5.02 -3.22 4.43
CA HIS A 31 5.22 -1.85 3.99
C HIS A 31 6.72 -1.66 3.72
N LEU A 32 7.11 -1.61 2.44
CA LEU A 32 8.51 -1.49 2.05
C LEU A 32 9.09 -0.11 2.37
N GLU A 33 10.42 0.01 2.29
CA GLU A 33 11.16 1.26 2.55
C GLU A 33 10.54 2.47 1.81
N SER A 34 10.16 3.51 2.55
CA SER A 34 9.28 4.57 2.02
C SER A 34 10.02 5.78 1.48
N LEU A 35 11.32 5.91 1.79
CA LEU A 35 12.13 7.03 1.35
C LEU A 35 12.69 6.75 -0.05
N ARG A 36 12.82 7.78 -0.89
CA ARG A 36 13.32 7.66 -2.26
C ARG A 36 14.73 7.06 -2.29
N GLU A 37 15.58 7.48 -1.37
CA GLU A 37 16.95 7.01 -1.12
C GLU A 37 16.99 5.51 -0.75
N GLY A 38 15.85 4.97 -0.36
CA GLY A 38 15.66 3.58 0.05
C GLY A 38 15.52 2.57 -1.07
N GLN A 39 15.65 2.97 -2.34
CA GLN A 39 15.41 2.12 -3.51
C GLN A 39 16.13 0.76 -3.45
N ALA A 40 17.43 0.76 -3.11
CA ALA A 40 18.20 -0.48 -3.00
C ALA A 40 17.71 -1.39 -1.86
N TYR A 41 17.12 -0.83 -0.81
CA TYR A 41 16.52 -1.62 0.28
C TYR A 41 15.20 -2.24 -0.15
N ARG A 42 14.36 -1.55 -0.92
CA ARG A 42 13.09 -2.10 -1.41
C ARG A 42 13.29 -3.38 -2.23
N LEU A 43 14.27 -3.39 -3.15
CA LEU A 43 14.59 -4.59 -3.91
C LEU A 43 15.06 -5.75 -3.01
N LYS A 44 15.93 -5.47 -2.04
CA LYS A 44 16.43 -6.49 -1.09
C LYS A 44 15.31 -7.02 -0.21
N GLN A 45 14.44 -6.16 0.29
CA GLN A 45 13.27 -6.53 1.08
C GLN A 45 12.35 -7.42 0.25
N LEU A 46 11.99 -7.02 -0.98
CA LEU A 46 11.12 -7.81 -1.84
C LEU A 46 11.72 -9.19 -2.18
N ARG A 47 13.05 -9.27 -2.34
CA ARG A 47 13.75 -10.56 -2.48
C ARG A 47 13.57 -11.43 -1.24
N MET A 48 13.82 -10.91 -0.05
CA MET A 48 13.63 -11.67 1.20
C MET A 48 12.19 -12.15 1.36
N ILE A 49 11.22 -11.30 1.01
CA ILE A 49 9.80 -11.66 1.00
C ILE A 49 9.53 -12.80 0.02
N SER A 50 10.08 -12.75 -1.19
CA SER A 50 9.94 -13.82 -2.17
C SER A 50 10.48 -15.15 -1.65
N ASP A 51 11.66 -15.14 -1.01
CA ASP A 51 12.24 -16.32 -0.39
C ASP A 51 11.29 -16.86 0.70
N LEU A 52 10.77 -15.98 1.57
CA LEU A 52 9.78 -16.34 2.60
C LEU A 52 8.50 -16.93 2.02
N LEU A 53 8.00 -16.43 0.88
CA LEU A 53 6.79 -16.99 0.26
C LEU A 53 6.99 -18.41 -0.29
N LYS A 54 8.23 -18.83 -0.51
CA LYS A 54 8.59 -20.12 -1.16
C LYS A 54 9.18 -21.13 -0.18
N MET A 55 9.77 -20.65 0.92
CA MET A 55 10.38 -21.51 1.94
C MET A 55 9.33 -22.27 2.74
N PRO A 56 9.62 -23.52 3.16
CA PRO A 56 8.78 -24.26 4.10
C PRO A 56 8.49 -23.46 5.39
N THR A 57 7.44 -23.85 6.11
CA THR A 57 7.18 -23.33 7.46
C THR A 57 8.30 -23.74 8.42
N GLU A 58 8.37 -23.08 9.58
CA GLU A 58 9.30 -23.47 10.65
C GLU A 58 9.08 -24.92 11.11
N THR A 59 7.85 -25.42 11.01
CA THR A 59 7.47 -26.81 11.31
C THR A 59 7.73 -27.78 10.16
N GLY A 60 8.31 -27.33 9.04
CA GLY A 60 8.67 -28.17 7.90
C GLY A 60 7.51 -28.49 6.94
N HIS A 61 6.38 -27.77 7.06
CA HIS A 61 5.27 -27.89 6.13
C HIS A 61 5.60 -27.17 4.82
N ARG A 62 5.14 -27.76 3.72
CA ARG A 62 5.38 -27.21 2.39
C ARG A 62 4.44 -26.03 2.15
N VAL A 63 5.00 -24.90 1.71
CA VAL A 63 4.21 -23.78 1.18
C VAL A 63 3.95 -24.05 -0.30
N ILE A 64 2.69 -24.39 -0.64
CA ILE A 64 2.30 -24.68 -2.03
C ILE A 64 1.96 -23.40 -2.82
N ALA A 65 1.64 -22.33 -2.11
CA ALA A 65 1.18 -21.06 -2.65
C ALA A 65 1.52 -19.94 -1.66
N GLY A 66 1.99 -18.80 -2.16
CA GLY A 66 2.33 -17.64 -1.34
C GLY A 66 1.86 -16.34 -1.98
N ILE A 67 1.27 -15.45 -1.20
CA ILE A 67 0.86 -14.11 -1.63
C ILE A 67 1.36 -13.06 -0.63
N VAL A 68 1.83 -11.94 -1.14
CA VAL A 68 2.14 -10.75 -0.35
C VAL A 68 1.42 -9.53 -0.91
N GLY A 69 0.78 -8.77 -0.03
CA GLY A 69 0.13 -7.49 -0.36
C GLY A 69 0.69 -6.34 0.46
N GLY A 70 0.30 -5.11 0.10
CA GLY A 70 0.58 -3.91 0.86
C GLY A 70 1.34 -2.86 0.07
N ASP A 71 1.90 -1.87 0.78
CA ASP A 71 2.59 -0.74 0.18
C ASP A 71 4.02 -1.14 -0.20
N MET A 72 4.24 -1.36 -1.49
CA MET A 72 5.55 -1.73 -2.03
C MET A 72 6.45 -0.50 -2.25
N ASN A 73 5.92 0.71 -2.06
CA ASN A 73 6.64 1.97 -2.29
C ASN A 73 7.41 1.98 -3.61
N ALA A 74 6.78 1.54 -4.70
CA ALA A 74 7.38 1.65 -6.03
C ALA A 74 7.40 3.13 -6.46
N ILE A 75 8.42 3.87 -6.02
CA ILE A 75 8.52 5.31 -6.19
C ILE A 75 9.05 5.65 -7.58
N GLU A 76 10.12 4.99 -8.03
CA GLU A 76 10.60 5.13 -9.41
C GLU A 76 9.93 4.13 -10.36
N SER A 77 9.80 4.51 -11.63
CA SER A 77 9.21 3.67 -12.68
C SER A 77 9.89 2.30 -12.78
N SER A 78 11.21 2.24 -12.66
CA SER A 78 11.99 0.99 -12.68
C SER A 78 11.56 -0.02 -11.61
N GLU A 79 11.07 0.45 -10.47
CA GLU A 79 10.73 -0.39 -9.33
C GLU A 79 9.44 -1.20 -9.56
N HIS A 80 8.61 -0.77 -10.52
CA HIS A 80 7.41 -1.52 -10.91
C HIS A 80 7.72 -2.89 -11.50
N SER A 81 8.96 -3.12 -11.93
CA SER A 81 9.43 -4.37 -12.53
C SER A 81 10.26 -5.26 -11.60
N TYR A 82 10.47 -4.85 -10.34
CA TYR A 82 11.31 -5.59 -9.40
C TYR A 82 10.84 -7.03 -9.16
N HIS A 83 9.53 -7.27 -9.18
CA HIS A 83 8.97 -8.62 -9.04
C HIS A 83 9.41 -9.59 -10.15
N ARG A 84 9.65 -9.09 -11.36
CA ARG A 84 10.12 -9.88 -12.52
C ARG A 84 11.61 -10.20 -12.50
N THR A 85 12.38 -9.55 -11.64
CA THR A 85 13.83 -9.80 -11.58
C THR A 85 14.09 -11.26 -11.19
N THR A 86 15.15 -11.87 -11.70
CA THR A 86 15.48 -13.29 -11.45
C THR A 86 15.67 -13.60 -9.96
N GLN A 87 16.08 -12.62 -9.17
CA GLN A 87 16.25 -12.76 -7.72
C GLN A 87 14.93 -12.70 -6.94
N VAL A 88 13.89 -12.09 -7.49
CA VAL A 88 12.57 -11.99 -6.86
C VAL A 88 11.63 -13.03 -7.47
N GLY A 89 11.39 -12.99 -8.78
CA GLY A 89 10.58 -13.98 -9.48
C GLY A 89 9.21 -14.20 -8.84
N LEU A 90 8.42 -13.13 -8.75
CA LEU A 90 7.02 -13.15 -8.32
C LEU A 90 6.12 -12.67 -9.46
N HIS A 91 4.88 -13.14 -9.48
CA HIS A 91 3.83 -12.67 -10.36
C HIS A 91 3.10 -11.48 -9.74
N ASP A 92 2.48 -10.61 -10.55
CA ASP A 92 1.73 -9.44 -10.09
C ASP A 92 0.27 -9.57 -10.53
N VAL A 93 -0.62 -9.65 -9.54
CA VAL A 93 -2.05 -9.85 -9.76
C VAL A 93 -2.66 -8.79 -10.69
N TRP A 94 -2.21 -7.54 -10.59
CA TRP A 94 -2.69 -6.46 -11.45
C TRP A 94 -2.29 -6.68 -12.91
N GLU A 95 -1.07 -7.16 -13.12
CA GLU A 95 -0.53 -7.42 -14.46
C GLU A 95 -1.22 -8.63 -15.10
N ASP A 96 -1.49 -9.68 -14.32
CA ASP A 96 -2.11 -10.91 -14.81
C ASP A 96 -3.61 -10.76 -15.12
N THR A 97 -4.32 -9.86 -14.43
CA THR A 97 -5.79 -9.74 -14.53
C THR A 97 -6.28 -8.56 -15.37
N LEU A 98 -5.49 -7.48 -15.48
CA LEU A 98 -5.97 -6.19 -15.99
C LEU A 98 -5.05 -5.48 -16.97
N GLN A 99 -3.91 -6.07 -17.38
CA GLN A 99 -3.20 -5.58 -18.57
C GLN A 99 -3.92 -6.06 -19.85
N PRO A 100 -4.58 -5.18 -20.62
CA PRO A 100 -4.72 -5.46 -22.04
C PRO A 100 -3.31 -5.58 -22.63
N GLN A 101 -3.06 -6.63 -23.42
CA GLN A 101 -1.79 -6.80 -24.13
C GLN A 101 -1.42 -5.47 -24.84
N GLY A 102 -0.37 -4.77 -24.36
CA GLY A 102 0.25 -3.66 -25.10
C GLY A 102 0.19 -2.24 -24.51
N ASP A 103 -0.25 -2.02 -23.27
CA ASP A 103 -0.08 -0.69 -22.61
C ASP A 103 0.81 -0.80 -21.36
N GLU A 104 2.07 -0.39 -21.51
CA GLU A 104 3.11 -0.42 -20.47
C GLU A 104 2.95 0.72 -19.42
N SER A 105 1.94 1.59 -19.56
CA SER A 105 1.73 2.69 -18.62
C SER A 105 1.12 2.20 -17.30
N HIS A 106 2.01 1.83 -16.36
CA HIS A 106 1.65 1.51 -14.98
C HIS A 106 0.95 2.66 -14.21
N ASP A 107 0.89 3.86 -14.81
CA ASP A 107 0.40 5.11 -14.23
C ASP A 107 -0.99 5.54 -14.75
N ASN A 108 -1.65 4.72 -15.56
CA ASN A 108 -3.04 4.98 -15.94
C ASN A 108 -3.94 5.02 -14.70
N GLU A 109 -4.89 5.98 -14.67
CA GLU A 109 -5.80 6.24 -13.52
C GLU A 109 -6.45 4.99 -12.93
N LYS A 110 -6.61 3.94 -13.74
CA LYS A 110 -7.22 2.66 -13.35
C LYS A 110 -6.41 1.85 -12.35
N GLY A 111 -5.07 1.92 -12.38
CA GLY A 111 -4.17 1.11 -11.56
C GLY A 111 -3.45 1.85 -10.43
N SER A 112 -3.56 3.17 -10.37
CA SER A 112 -2.94 3.97 -9.31
C SER A 112 -3.64 3.78 -7.97
N THR A 113 -2.85 3.60 -6.93
CA THR A 113 -3.24 3.37 -5.53
C THR A 113 -2.84 4.52 -4.61
N TRP A 114 -2.12 5.51 -5.16
CA TRP A 114 -1.69 6.70 -4.45
C TRP A 114 -1.72 7.93 -5.36
N GLY A 115 -1.85 9.12 -4.77
CA GLY A 115 -1.71 10.42 -5.45
C GLY A 115 -3.00 11.16 -5.77
N HIS A 116 -4.18 10.57 -5.48
CA HIS A 116 -5.49 11.20 -5.75
C HIS A 116 -5.92 12.25 -4.69
N GLN A 117 -5.17 12.37 -3.60
CA GLN A 117 -5.50 13.23 -2.45
C GLN A 117 -5.34 14.74 -2.70
N SER A 118 -4.69 15.16 -3.80
CA SER A 118 -4.51 16.57 -4.14
C SER A 118 -4.60 16.80 -5.65
N SER A 119 -5.36 17.81 -6.08
CA SER A 119 -5.63 18.07 -7.49
C SER A 119 -4.41 18.47 -8.33
N GLN A 120 -3.25 18.75 -7.73
CA GLN A 120 -2.11 19.36 -8.47
C GLN A 120 -0.70 19.01 -7.99
N ARG A 121 -0.50 18.25 -6.89
CA ARG A 121 0.85 18.12 -6.30
C ARG A 121 1.53 16.76 -6.50
N PHE A 122 0.77 15.71 -6.75
CA PHE A 122 1.29 14.34 -6.79
C PHE A 122 0.85 13.63 -8.06
N VAL A 123 1.81 13.10 -8.81
CA VAL A 123 1.52 12.21 -9.93
C VAL A 123 0.95 10.91 -9.36
N PRO A 124 -0.21 10.43 -9.84
CA PRO A 124 -0.77 9.16 -9.41
C PRO A 124 0.23 8.01 -9.62
N LYS A 125 0.35 7.11 -8.64
CA LYS A 125 1.28 5.97 -8.68
C LYS A 125 0.62 4.70 -8.16
N ARG A 126 1.10 3.55 -8.65
CA ARG A 126 0.73 2.21 -8.12
C ARG A 126 1.76 1.76 -7.07
N MET A 127 1.57 2.24 -5.84
CA MET A 127 2.41 1.93 -4.68
C MET A 127 1.99 0.61 -4.02
N ASP A 128 0.69 0.45 -3.73
CA ASP A 128 0.15 -0.84 -3.27
C ASP A 128 0.10 -1.88 -4.38
N LYS A 129 0.56 -3.10 -4.08
CA LYS A 129 0.58 -4.23 -5.02
C LYS A 129 0.30 -5.54 -4.30
N PHE A 130 -0.17 -6.53 -5.06
CA PHE A 130 -0.24 -7.93 -4.62
C PHE A 130 0.64 -8.77 -5.52
N PHE A 131 1.61 -9.45 -4.93
CA PHE A 131 2.50 -10.37 -5.61
C PHE A 131 2.29 -11.79 -5.14
N TYR A 132 2.53 -12.78 -5.99
CA TYR A 132 2.35 -14.17 -5.63
C TYR A 132 3.37 -15.13 -6.26
N ALA A 133 3.43 -16.33 -5.70
CA ALA A 133 4.23 -17.47 -6.18
C ALA A 133 3.51 -18.80 -5.93
N GLY A 134 3.95 -19.83 -6.65
CA GLY A 134 3.43 -21.20 -6.49
C GLY A 134 2.09 -21.39 -7.19
N ASN A 135 1.28 -22.29 -6.65
CA ASN A 135 0.03 -22.75 -7.25
C ASN A 135 -1.09 -21.73 -7.02
N ILE A 136 -0.98 -20.56 -7.64
CA ILE A 136 -1.97 -19.47 -7.60
C ILE A 136 -2.31 -19.09 -9.04
N GLU A 137 -3.59 -19.19 -9.37
CA GLU A 137 -4.17 -18.56 -10.56
C GLU A 137 -4.92 -17.30 -10.14
N SER A 138 -4.54 -16.13 -10.66
CA SER A 138 -5.26 -14.87 -10.43
C SER A 138 -6.36 -14.67 -11.48
N LEU A 139 -7.60 -14.51 -11.03
CA LEU A 139 -8.74 -14.28 -11.91
C LEU A 139 -9.33 -12.89 -11.69
N ALA A 140 -9.56 -12.17 -12.78
CA ALA A 140 -10.24 -10.88 -12.76
C ALA A 140 -11.67 -11.04 -12.21
N VAL A 141 -12.00 -10.31 -11.15
CA VAL A 141 -13.36 -10.34 -10.60
C VAL A 141 -14.24 -9.36 -11.37
N ARG A 142 -15.18 -9.93 -12.14
CA ARG A 142 -16.12 -9.18 -12.97
C ARG A 142 -17.34 -8.64 -12.20
N SER A 143 -17.49 -8.96 -10.91
CA SER A 143 -18.73 -8.74 -10.15
C SER A 143 -18.55 -8.29 -8.69
N ALA A 144 -17.33 -7.94 -8.25
CA ALA A 144 -17.14 -7.37 -6.92
C ALA A 144 -17.72 -5.95 -6.95
N GLN A 145 -18.90 -5.83 -6.36
CA GLN A 145 -19.63 -4.58 -6.25
C GLN A 145 -19.49 -4.07 -4.82
N ASP A 146 -19.33 -2.77 -4.66
CA ASP A 146 -19.50 -2.14 -3.36
C ASP A 146 -20.96 -2.25 -2.88
N ALA A 147 -21.27 -1.71 -1.69
CA ALA A 147 -22.63 -1.69 -1.16
C ALA A 147 -23.66 -0.94 -2.05
N THR A 148 -23.20 -0.25 -3.10
CA THR A 148 -24.01 0.49 -4.07
C THR A 148 -24.18 -0.25 -5.40
N GLY A 149 -23.67 -1.48 -5.53
CA GLY A 149 -23.78 -2.26 -6.76
C GLY A 149 -22.78 -1.85 -7.84
N LYS A 150 -21.84 -0.95 -7.53
CA LYS A 150 -20.84 -0.47 -8.49
C LYS A 150 -19.59 -1.34 -8.43
N LEU A 151 -19.15 -1.84 -9.59
CA LEU A 151 -17.78 -2.34 -9.76
C LEU A 151 -16.82 -1.18 -9.53
N GLY A 152 -16.17 -1.15 -8.38
CA GLY A 152 -15.23 -0.09 -8.10
C GLY A 152 -14.77 -0.06 -6.66
N ARG A 153 -13.45 -0.15 -6.50
CA ARG A 153 -12.67 0.65 -5.54
C ARG A 153 -13.31 0.79 -4.15
N PHE A 154 -13.01 -0.15 -3.26
CA PHE A 154 -13.35 0.00 -1.85
C PHE A 154 -12.60 1.20 -1.25
N GLY A 155 -13.31 2.10 -0.57
CA GLY A 155 -12.72 3.20 0.19
C GLY A 155 -12.39 4.47 -0.59
N ILE A 156 -12.38 4.45 -1.94
CA ILE A 156 -12.09 5.66 -2.73
C ILE A 156 -13.22 6.68 -2.59
N GLY A 157 -12.87 7.89 -2.16
CA GLY A 157 -13.83 8.95 -1.84
C GLY A 157 -14.56 8.78 -0.51
N LEU A 158 -14.27 7.71 0.25
CA LEU A 158 -14.73 7.61 1.64
C LEU A 158 -14.02 8.70 2.44
N LYS A 159 -14.81 9.61 3.00
CA LYS A 159 -14.35 10.70 3.84
C LYS A 159 -14.87 10.52 5.27
N PRO A 160 -14.35 9.55 6.04
CA PRO A 160 -14.73 9.42 7.43
C PRO A 160 -14.37 10.70 8.17
N LYS A 161 -15.24 11.08 9.09
CA LYS A 161 -14.94 12.17 10.02
C LYS A 161 -13.86 11.68 10.97
N ALA A 162 -12.71 12.36 10.95
CA ALA A 162 -11.64 12.15 11.90
C ALA A 162 -11.52 13.38 12.80
N ASP A 163 -11.27 13.14 14.09
CA ASP A 163 -10.85 14.18 15.01
C ASP A 163 -9.40 14.58 14.66
N ALA A 164 -9.18 15.88 14.56
CA ALA A 164 -7.88 16.45 14.23
C ALA A 164 -7.72 17.80 14.92
N TRP A 165 -6.47 18.25 15.01
CA TRP A 165 -6.17 19.58 15.51
C TRP A 165 -5.73 20.47 14.35
N GLU A 166 -6.48 21.54 14.11
CA GLU A 166 -6.10 22.61 13.19
C GLU A 166 -5.06 23.50 13.88
N ILE A 167 -3.88 23.57 13.28
CA ILE A 167 -2.82 24.51 13.62
C ILE A 167 -2.80 25.57 12.52
N ALA A 168 -3.00 26.83 12.87
CA ALA A 168 -2.98 27.95 11.95
C ALA A 168 -1.88 28.96 12.30
N ARG A 169 -1.11 29.38 11.30
CA ARG A 169 -0.04 30.38 11.42
C ARG A 169 -0.13 31.41 10.31
N GLU A 170 0.10 32.67 10.63
CA GLU A 170 0.34 33.70 9.62
C GLU A 170 1.79 33.59 9.14
N GLU A 171 1.96 33.30 7.86
CA GLU A 171 3.25 33.38 7.17
C GLU A 171 3.29 34.63 6.30
N ILE A 172 4.44 35.29 6.30
CA ILE A 172 4.70 36.45 5.44
C ILE A 172 5.48 35.93 4.24
N GLU A 173 4.89 36.00 3.05
CA GLU A 173 5.54 35.63 1.80
C GLU A 173 5.78 36.87 0.94
N VAL A 174 6.94 36.94 0.27
CA VAL A 174 7.20 37.98 -0.72
C VAL A 174 6.91 37.42 -2.11
N VAL A 175 5.81 37.86 -2.72
CA VAL A 175 5.41 37.44 -4.06
C VAL A 175 5.58 38.63 -5.00
N ARG A 176 6.47 38.49 -6.00
CA ARG A 176 6.76 39.54 -7.00
C ARG A 176 7.13 40.90 -6.36
N GLY A 177 7.88 40.87 -5.26
CA GLY A 177 8.32 42.08 -4.54
C GLY A 177 7.28 42.70 -3.59
N GLN A 178 6.07 42.12 -3.48
CA GLN A 178 5.06 42.55 -2.52
C GLN A 178 4.99 41.60 -1.33
N THR A 179 4.85 42.17 -0.13
CA THR A 179 4.68 41.39 1.11
C THR A 179 3.22 41.00 1.27
N VAL A 180 2.94 39.70 1.25
CA VAL A 180 1.59 39.13 1.40
C VAL A 180 1.54 38.32 2.69
N LYS A 181 0.54 38.59 3.53
CA LYS A 181 0.25 37.73 4.68
C LYS A 181 -0.64 36.58 4.23
N ARG A 182 -0.21 35.35 4.48
CA ARG A 182 -0.97 34.15 4.16
C ARG A 182 -1.21 33.34 5.43
N LEU A 183 -2.47 32.99 5.66
CA LEU A 183 -2.80 32.06 6.74
C LEU A 183 -2.55 30.64 6.23
N ARG A 184 -1.57 29.97 6.84
CA ARG A 184 -1.29 28.56 6.58
C ARG A 184 -1.95 27.72 7.66
N LYS A 185 -2.73 26.72 7.23
CA LYS A 185 -3.39 25.76 8.09
C LYS A 185 -2.78 24.39 7.88
N GLU A 186 -2.55 23.68 8.96
CA GLU A 186 -2.14 22.29 9.00
C GLU A 186 -3.06 21.53 9.95
N TYR A 187 -3.36 20.28 9.62
CA TYR A 187 -4.15 19.41 10.47
C TYR A 187 -3.26 18.28 10.96
N VAL A 188 -3.21 18.09 12.28
CA VAL A 188 -2.32 17.11 12.89
C VAL A 188 -3.06 16.21 13.89
N SER A 189 -2.46 15.07 14.21
CA SER A 189 -2.97 14.17 15.26
C SER A 189 -2.80 14.76 16.66
N GLU A 190 -3.56 14.23 17.62
CA GLU A 190 -3.42 14.60 19.03
C GLU A 190 -2.01 14.34 19.58
N GLU A 191 -1.40 13.20 19.22
CA GLU A 191 -0.01 12.87 19.61
C GLU A 191 0.98 13.94 19.12
N ARG A 192 0.79 14.41 17.88
CA ARG A 192 1.64 15.44 17.30
C ARG A 192 1.45 16.78 18.01
N ILE A 193 0.22 17.15 18.38
CA ILE A 193 -0.03 18.36 19.19
C ILE A 193 0.68 18.30 20.53
N ARG A 194 0.51 17.20 21.28
CA ARG A 194 1.15 17.04 22.59
C ARG A 194 2.68 17.15 22.49
N THR A 195 3.24 16.60 21.41
CA THR A 195 4.67 16.72 21.11
C THR A 195 5.06 18.19 20.86
N LEU A 196 4.32 18.91 20.03
CA LEU A 196 4.59 20.32 19.71
C LEU A 196 4.40 21.25 20.92
N GLU A 197 3.42 20.97 21.79
CA GLU A 197 3.21 21.65 23.07
C GLU A 197 4.41 21.47 23.99
N THR A 198 4.86 20.21 24.17
CA THR A 198 5.99 19.87 25.04
C THR A 198 7.28 20.55 24.58
N LEU A 199 7.46 20.70 23.26
CA LEU A 199 8.62 21.35 22.67
C LEU A 199 8.51 22.88 22.61
N GLY A 200 7.40 23.47 23.07
CA GLY A 200 7.17 24.92 23.07
C GLY A 200 6.95 25.52 21.67
N PHE A 201 6.65 24.70 20.66
CA PHE A 201 6.52 25.17 19.28
C PHE A 201 5.17 25.83 18.96
N LEU A 202 4.19 25.78 19.87
CA LEU A 202 2.83 26.27 19.59
C LEU A 202 2.58 27.74 19.96
N GLU A 203 3.55 28.44 20.55
CA GLU A 203 3.35 29.83 21.03
C GLU A 203 2.89 30.81 19.94
N SER A 204 3.35 30.62 18.70
CA SER A 204 2.96 31.46 17.55
C SER A 204 1.78 30.92 16.74
N TYR A 205 1.10 29.89 17.23
CA TYR A 205 0.09 29.16 16.48
C TYR A 205 -1.28 29.30 17.12
N ARG A 206 -2.31 29.49 16.28
CA ARG A 206 -3.69 29.29 16.71
C ARG A 206 -4.02 27.81 16.58
N VAL A 207 -4.39 27.19 17.70
CA VAL A 207 -4.66 25.75 17.79
C VAL A 207 -6.15 25.55 18.06
N THR A 208 -6.82 24.67 17.32
CA THR A 208 -8.25 24.40 17.50
C THR A 208 -8.57 22.93 17.22
N HIS A 209 -9.26 22.27 18.13
CA HIS A 209 -9.75 20.92 17.90
C HIS A 209 -10.94 20.95 16.94
N THR A 210 -10.94 20.11 15.92
CA THR A 210 -11.95 20.10 14.86
C THR A 210 -12.17 18.70 14.29
N LYS A 211 -13.29 18.51 13.59
CA LYS A 211 -13.54 17.30 12.81
C LYS A 211 -13.34 17.59 11.34
N ILE A 212 -12.44 16.83 10.72
CA ILE A 212 -12.17 16.94 9.29
C ILE A 212 -12.68 15.71 8.54
N ASP A 213 -13.01 15.93 7.27
CA ASP A 213 -13.14 14.84 6.32
C ASP A 213 -11.73 14.29 6.04
N SER A 214 -11.38 13.18 6.67
CA SER A 214 -10.13 12.48 6.36
C SER A 214 -10.33 11.66 5.11
N TRP A 215 -9.41 11.71 4.17
CA TRP A 215 -9.38 10.73 3.10
C TRP A 215 -8.93 9.39 3.70
N VAL A 216 -9.68 8.32 3.47
CA VAL A 216 -9.09 6.99 3.59
C VAL A 216 -8.13 6.84 2.41
N SER A 217 -6.97 6.23 2.66
CA SER A 217 -6.03 5.91 1.59
C SER A 217 -6.77 5.24 0.43
N ASP A 218 -6.55 5.76 -0.78
CA ASP A 218 -7.23 5.33 -2.01
C ASP A 218 -6.65 4.00 -2.50
N HIS A 219 -6.75 2.96 -1.67
CA HIS A 219 -6.29 1.63 -2.03
C HIS A 219 -7.26 1.06 -3.07
N LEU A 220 -6.77 0.88 -4.28
CA LEU A 220 -7.44 0.05 -5.27
C LEU A 220 -7.68 -1.32 -4.62
N GLY A 221 -8.95 -1.66 -4.40
CA GLY A 221 -9.34 -3.01 -4.03
C GLY A 221 -9.04 -3.95 -5.20
N ILE A 222 -7.85 -4.54 -5.21
CA ILE A 222 -7.52 -5.65 -6.11
C ILE A 222 -8.37 -6.82 -5.61
N THR A 223 -9.50 -7.05 -6.27
CA THR A 223 -10.27 -8.26 -6.04
C THR A 223 -9.82 -9.28 -7.08
N ALA A 224 -9.05 -10.26 -6.62
CA ALA A 224 -8.67 -11.41 -7.41
C ALA A 224 -9.24 -12.66 -6.76
N ARG A 225 -9.79 -13.55 -7.58
CA ARG A 225 -10.04 -14.92 -7.13
C ARG A 225 -8.76 -15.71 -7.31
N ILE A 226 -8.29 -16.31 -6.22
CA ILE A 226 -7.14 -17.21 -6.19
C ILE A 226 -7.68 -18.62 -6.27
N ARG A 227 -7.25 -19.38 -7.29
CA ARG A 227 -7.43 -20.84 -7.33
C ARG A 227 -6.10 -21.49 -7.01
N ILE A 228 -6.14 -22.45 -6.09
CA ILE A 228 -5.01 -23.32 -5.79
C ILE A 228 -5.18 -24.57 -6.65
N THR A 229 -4.18 -24.86 -7.46
CA THR A 229 -4.17 -25.95 -8.45
C THR A 229 -3.25 -27.09 -8.03
#